data_AF-I1CPW5-F1
#
_entry.id   AF-I1CPW5-F1
#
_cell.length_a   1.000
_cell.length_b   1.000
_cell.length_c   1.000
_cell.angle_alpha   90.00
_cell.angle_beta   90.00
_cell.angle_gamma   90.00
#
_symmetry.space_group_name_H-M   'P 1'
#
loop_
_entity.id
_entity.type
_entity.pdbx_description
1 polymer ?
#
loop_
_entity_poly.entity_id
_entity_poly.type
_entity_poly.pdbx_seq_one_letter_code
_entity_poly.pdbx_strand_id
1 'polypeptide(L)'
;MSNNKRLLDQNATGQLNQTELGEWTMKKFNLDQPLAQQAISNIVKNAETLYSNNNVVNHGKSLTTTRYPQLDDEVVKFVADMNNNNLPVNRDSILRYMAHQTF
;
A
#
# COMPACT_ATOMS: atom_id res chain seq x y z
N MET A 1 2.17 11.54 -2.12
CA MET A 1 1.42 11.29 -3.38
C MET A 1 2.04 10.08 -4.08
N SER A 2 1.29 9.00 -4.30
CA SER A 2 1.82 7.77 -4.94
C SER A 2 2.02 7.92 -6.45
N ASN A 3 3.03 7.28 -7.04
CA ASN A 3 3.30 7.32 -8.49
C ASN A 3 2.11 6.80 -9.31
N ASN A 4 1.40 5.77 -8.82
CA ASN A 4 0.21 5.23 -9.48
C ASN A 4 -0.93 6.25 -9.52
N LYS A 5 -1.09 7.08 -8.48
CA LYS A 5 -2.10 8.14 -8.44
C LYS A 5 -1.86 9.18 -9.53
N ARG A 6 -0.59 9.59 -9.71
CA ARG A 6 -0.19 10.51 -10.79
C ARG A 6 -0.41 9.93 -12.19
N LEU A 7 -0.22 8.62 -12.37
CA LEU A 7 -0.54 7.93 -13.62
C LEU A 7 -2.05 7.93 -13.88
N LEU A 8 -2.87 7.67 -12.87
CA LEU A 8 -4.33 7.70 -12.97
C LEU A 8 -4.85 9.10 -13.29
N ASP A 9 -4.31 10.14 -12.65
CA ASP A 9 -4.65 11.53 -12.94
C ASP A 9 -4.32 11.87 -14.41
N GLN A 10 -3.18 11.41 -14.93
CA GLN A 10 -2.80 11.59 -16.33
C GLN A 10 -3.72 10.81 -17.28
N ASN A 11 -4.06 9.58 -16.96
CA ASN A 11 -5.00 8.77 -17.74
C ASN A 11 -6.40 9.41 -17.83
N ALA A 12 -6.86 10.04 -16.74
CA ALA A 12 -8.16 10.72 -16.69
C ALA A 12 -8.26 11.95 -17.61
N THR A 13 -7.13 12.51 -18.05
CA THR A 13 -7.14 13.61 -19.04
C THR A 13 -7.63 13.18 -20.41
N GLY A 14 -7.61 11.87 -20.72
CA GLY A 14 -7.99 11.31 -22.01
C GLY A 14 -7.06 11.68 -23.19
N GLN A 15 -5.93 12.33 -22.92
CA GLN A 15 -5.03 12.85 -23.95
C GLN A 15 -4.03 11.83 -24.50
N LEU A 16 -3.76 10.76 -23.75
CA LEU A 16 -2.76 9.74 -24.10
C LEU A 16 -3.42 8.37 -24.19
N ASN A 17 -3.10 7.61 -25.24
CA ASN A 17 -3.42 6.19 -25.31
C ASN A 17 -2.50 5.37 -24.37
N GLN A 18 -2.77 4.08 -24.17
CA GLN A 18 -2.00 3.26 -23.22
C GLN A 18 -0.52 3.15 -23.55
N THR A 19 -0.14 3.12 -24.84
CA THR A 19 1.28 3.10 -25.25
C THR A 19 1.96 4.41 -24.90
N GLU A 20 1.34 5.53 -25.27
CA GLU A 20 1.82 6.88 -24.97
C GLU A 20 1.90 7.13 -23.46
N LEU A 21 0.95 6.61 -22.70
CA LEU A 21 0.95 6.67 -21.24
C LEU A 21 2.11 5.87 -20.64
N GLY A 22 2.47 4.73 -21.24
CA GLY A 22 3.64 3.93 -20.86
C GLY A 22 4.96 4.67 -21.09
N GLU A 23 5.11 5.34 -22.24
CA GLU A 23 6.27 6.18 -22.55
C GLU A 23 6.34 7.42 -21.66
N TRP A 24 5.21 8.09 -21.44
CA TRP A 24 5.13 9.24 -20.54
C TRP A 24 5.56 8.85 -19.13
N THR A 25 5.10 7.69 -18.63
CA THR A 25 5.45 7.18 -17.31
C THR A 25 6.94 6.92 -17.20
N MET A 26 7.55 6.30 -18.22
CA MET A 26 9.01 6.10 -18.27
C MET A 26 9.77 7.42 -18.18
N LYS A 27 9.41 8.41 -19.00
CA LYS A 27 10.04 9.74 -18.99
C LYS A 27 9.80 10.48 -17.67
N LYS A 28 8.60 10.34 -17.09
CA LYS A 28 8.19 11.07 -15.88
C LYS A 28 8.87 10.55 -14.62
N PHE A 29 9.12 9.25 -14.55
CA PHE A 29 9.66 8.57 -13.37
C PHE A 29 11.06 8.01 -13.58
N ASN A 30 11.73 8.34 -14.70
CA ASN A 30 13.06 7.86 -15.07
C ASN A 30 13.19 6.34 -14.99
N LEU A 31 12.27 5.61 -15.64
CA LEU A 31 12.33 4.15 -15.74
C LEU A 31 13.24 3.74 -16.90
N ASP A 32 13.86 2.57 -16.80
CA ASP A 32 14.70 2.00 -17.88
C ASP A 32 13.89 1.57 -19.11
N GLN A 33 12.59 1.32 -18.94
CA GLN A 33 11.69 0.87 -20.00
C GLN A 33 10.27 1.43 -19.83
N PRO A 34 9.50 1.53 -20.93
CA PRO A 34 8.08 1.88 -20.90
C PRO A 34 7.29 0.91 -20.04
N LEU A 35 6.28 1.43 -19.34
CA LEU A 35 5.39 0.57 -18.57
C LEU A 35 4.51 -0.26 -19.53
N ALA A 36 4.50 -1.58 -19.34
CA ALA A 36 3.70 -2.46 -20.19
C ALA A 36 2.20 -2.14 -20.09
N GLN A 37 1.48 -2.23 -21.22
CA GLN A 37 0.04 -1.95 -21.28
C GLN A 37 -0.77 -2.78 -20.26
N GLN A 38 -0.37 -4.03 -20.01
CA GLN A 38 -1.00 -4.88 -18.99
C GLN A 38 -0.86 -4.29 -17.58
N ALA A 39 0.30 -3.74 -17.24
CA ALA A 39 0.52 -3.11 -15.94
C ALA A 39 -0.31 -1.82 -15.80
N ILE A 40 -0.41 -1.03 -16.87
CA ILE A 40 -1.29 0.14 -16.93
C ILE A 40 -2.74 -0.27 -16.71
N SER A 41 -3.22 -1.30 -17.42
CA SER A 41 -4.58 -1.82 -17.26
C SER A 41 -4.86 -2.28 -15.82
N ASN A 42 -3.92 -3.00 -15.20
CA ASN A 42 -4.05 -3.44 -13.81
C ASN A 42 -4.11 -2.26 -12.83
N ILE A 43 -3.35 -1.18 -13.07
CA ILE A 43 -3.40 0.04 -12.24
C ILE A 43 -4.75 0.75 -12.41
N VAL A 44 -5.23 0.91 -13.64
CA VAL A 44 -6.52 1.55 -13.95
C VAL A 44 -7.69 0.76 -13.34
N LYS A 45 -7.67 -0.58 -13.44
CA LYS A 45 -8.71 -1.44 -12.82
C LYS A 45 -8.76 -1.34 -11.29
N ASN A 46 -7.62 -1.08 -10.66
CA ASN A 46 -7.51 -0.96 -9.20
C ASN A 46 -7.54 0.51 -8.72
N ALA A 47 -8.00 1.46 -9.55
CA ALA A 47 -7.95 2.88 -9.25
C ALA A 47 -8.66 3.24 -7.93
N GLU A 48 -9.87 2.74 -7.69
CA GLU A 48 -10.65 3.03 -6.47
C GLU A 48 -9.90 2.62 -5.20
N THR A 49 -9.29 1.43 -5.19
CA THR A 49 -8.48 0.94 -4.08
C THR A 49 -7.22 1.80 -3.89
N LEU A 50 -6.56 2.19 -4.99
CA LEU A 50 -5.36 3.01 -4.95
C LEU A 50 -5.63 4.44 -4.47
N TYR A 51 -6.80 5.02 -4.80
CA TYR A 51 -7.21 6.34 -4.32
C TYR A 51 -7.65 6.31 -2.85
N SER A 52 -8.33 5.25 -2.41
CA SER A 52 -8.83 5.10 -1.02
C SER A 52 -7.72 4.88 0.01
N ASN A 53 -6.57 4.36 -0.41
CA ASN A 53 -5.43 4.06 0.48
C ASN A 53 -4.56 5.28 0.89
N ASN A 54 -5.02 6.53 0.72
CA ASN A 54 -4.23 7.73 1.10
C ASN A 54 -3.90 7.82 2.61
N ASN A 55 -4.58 7.06 3.47
CA ASN A 55 -4.43 7.14 4.92
C ASN A 55 -3.44 6.11 5.51
N VAL A 56 -2.89 5.20 4.70
CA VAL A 56 -1.88 4.26 5.16
C VAL A 56 -0.51 4.91 4.95
N VAL A 57 -0.03 5.59 5.99
CA VAL A 57 1.38 5.96 6.15
C VAL A 57 2.17 4.67 6.30
N ASN A 58 2.46 3.99 5.19
CA ASN A 58 3.49 2.95 5.14
C ASN A 58 4.01 2.88 3.71
N HIS A 59 5.34 2.89 3.60
CA HIS A 59 6.14 2.92 2.37
C HIS A 59 6.01 1.66 1.48
N GLY A 60 4.90 0.93 1.56
CA GLY A 60 4.66 -0.29 0.79
C GLY A 60 4.25 0.00 -0.64
N LYS A 61 5.19 -0.09 -1.58
CA LYS A 61 4.89 -0.17 -3.03
C LYS A 61 4.04 -1.41 -3.39
N SER A 62 3.82 -2.34 -2.45
CA SER A 62 3.06 -3.57 -2.62
C SER A 62 1.99 -3.70 -1.53
N LEU A 63 0.77 -4.08 -1.93
CA LEU A 63 -0.26 -4.63 -1.05
C LEU A 63 0.13 -6.08 -0.73
N THR A 64 1.15 -6.28 0.12
CA THR A 64 1.33 -7.60 0.71
C THR A 64 0.16 -7.84 1.64
N THR A 65 -0.79 -8.68 1.21
CA THR A 65 -1.80 -9.24 2.09
C THR A 65 -1.08 -9.89 3.26
N THR A 66 -1.42 -9.45 4.47
CA THR A 66 -0.84 -10.03 5.66
C THR A 66 -1.37 -11.45 5.79
N ARG A 67 -0.47 -12.40 6.11
CA ARG A 67 -0.81 -13.83 6.10
C ARG A 67 -1.84 -14.19 7.17
N TYR A 68 -1.99 -13.34 8.19
CA TYR A 68 -2.88 -13.54 9.33
C TYR A 68 -3.51 -12.21 9.76
N PRO A 69 -4.55 -11.73 9.06
CA PRO A 69 -5.19 -10.45 9.36
C PRO A 69 -5.69 -10.36 10.81
N GLN A 70 -6.20 -11.48 11.35
CA GLN A 70 -6.67 -11.56 12.74
C GLN A 70 -5.54 -11.34 13.75
N LEU A 71 -4.32 -11.80 13.45
CA LEU A 71 -3.15 -11.54 14.31
C LEU A 71 -2.72 -10.08 14.23
N ASP A 72 -2.82 -9.44 13.07
CA ASP A 72 -2.50 -8.01 12.97
C ASP A 72 -3.48 -7.16 13.78
N ASP A 73 -4.78 -7.46 13.71
CA ASP A 73 -5.80 -6.74 14.48
C ASP A 73 -5.56 -6.88 16.00
N GLU A 74 -5.20 -8.09 16.46
CA GLU A 74 -4.81 -8.39 17.84
C GLU A 74 -3.56 -7.60 18.28
N VAL A 75 -2.51 -7.58 17.46
CA VAL A 75 -1.28 -6.83 17.75
C VAL A 75 -1.55 -5.33 17.77
N VAL A 76 -2.34 -4.80 16.84
CA VAL A 76 -2.71 -3.38 16.79
C VAL A 76 -3.46 -2.98 18.06
N LYS A 77 -4.40 -3.80 18.51
CA LYS A 77 -5.15 -3.57 19.76
C LYS A 77 -4.21 -3.56 20.97
N PHE A 78 -3.32 -4.54 21.08
CA PHE A 78 -2.31 -4.60 22.13
C PHE A 78 -1.43 -3.35 22.18
N VAL A 79 -0.94 -2.90 21.02
CA VAL A 79 -0.10 -1.70 20.92
C VAL A 79 -0.87 -0.46 21.37
N ALA A 80 -2.14 -0.33 20.97
CA ALA A 80 -3.00 0.77 21.40
C ALA A 80 -3.21 0.78 22.92
N ASP A 81 -3.51 -0.37 23.51
CA ASP A 81 -3.69 -0.50 24.96
C ASP A 81 -2.41 -0.17 25.73
N MET A 82 -1.25 -0.67 25.28
CA MET A 82 0.04 -0.37 25.91
C MET A 82 0.38 1.13 25.84
N ASN A 83 0.16 1.76 24.68
CA ASN A 83 0.38 3.18 24.49
C ASN A 83 -0.54 4.02 25.39
N ASN A 84 -1.81 3.65 25.52
CA ASN A 84 -2.76 4.32 26.42
C ASN A 84 -2.36 4.23 27.90
N ASN A 85 -1.59 3.21 28.26
CA ASN A 85 -1.06 3.01 29.61
C ASN A 85 0.38 3.53 29.77
N ASN A 86 0.93 4.24 28.76
CA ASN A 86 2.32 4.70 28.73
C ASN A 86 3.36 3.57 28.94
N LEU A 87 3.02 2.34 28.56
CA LEU A 87 3.89 1.18 28.66
C LEU A 87 4.72 1.00 27.38
N PRO A 88 5.99 0.59 27.48
CA PRO A 88 6.83 0.37 26.31
C PRO A 88 6.38 -0.87 25.55
N VAL A 89 6.27 -0.75 24.22
CA VAL A 89 5.99 -1.86 23.32
C VAL A 89 7.30 -2.34 22.69
N ASN A 90 7.64 -3.61 22.90
CA ASN A 90 8.79 -4.25 22.24
C ASN A 90 8.42 -5.66 21.73
N ARG A 91 9.34 -6.28 20.99
CA ARG A 91 9.11 -7.60 20.39
C ARG A 91 8.73 -8.65 21.44
N ASP A 92 9.39 -8.65 22.59
CA ASP A 92 9.16 -9.64 23.63
C ASP A 92 7.80 -9.46 24.31
N SER A 93 7.36 -8.21 24.50
CA SER A 93 6.02 -7.94 25.05
C SER A 93 4.92 -8.39 24.11
N ILE A 94 5.09 -8.19 22.79
CA ILE A 94 4.15 -8.67 21.77
C ILE A 94 4.11 -10.21 21.76
N LEU A 95 5.28 -10.88 21.75
CA LEU A 95 5.34 -12.34 21.75
C LEU A 95 4.74 -12.96 23.01
N ARG A 96 4.98 -12.36 24.19
CA ARG A 96 4.34 -12.82 25.43
C ARG A 96 2.83 -12.67 25.37
N TYR A 97 2.32 -11.55 24.87
CA TYR A 97 0.88 -11.33 24.74
C TYR A 97 0.24 -12.37 23.79
N MET A 98 0.83 -12.56 22.62
CA MET A 98 0.37 -13.53 21.62
C MET A 98 0.44 -14.98 22.12
N ALA A 99 1.44 -15.32 22.94
CA ALA A 99 1.58 -16.66 23.51
C ALA A 99 0.50 -17.00 24.56
N HIS A 100 -0.15 -15.99 25.15
CA HIS A 100 -1.26 -16.19 26.09
C HIS A 100 -2.63 -16.06 25.43
N GLN A 101 -2.69 -15.61 24.17
CA GLN A 101 -3.89 -15.69 23.36
C GLN A 101 -4.07 -17.11 22.86
N THR A 102 -5.19 -17.70 23.27
CA THR A 102 -5.64 -18.97 22.72
C THR A 102 -6.45 -18.64 21.46
N PHE A 103 -5.96 -19.05 20.30
CA PHE A 103 -6.65 -18.92 19.01
C PHE A 103 -7.49 -20.16 18.71
#